data_AF-A0A1A8MR70-F1
#
_entry.id   AF-A0A1A8MR70-F1
#
_cell.length_a   1.000
_cell.length_b   1.000
_cell.length_c   1.000
_cell.angle_alpha   90.00
_cell.angle_beta   90.00
_cell.angle_gamma   90.00
#
_symmetry.space_group_name_H-M   'P 1'
#
loop_
_entity.id
_entity.type
_entity.pdbx_description
1 polymer ?
#
loop_
_entity_poly.entity_id
_entity_poly.type
_entity_poly.pdbx_seq_one_letter_code
_entity_poly.pdbx_strand_id
1 'polypeptide(L)'
;RGAWTAEKALLDQQLCLLEQQSQEKLSRLEGRVSCLQTDKGMLQDRLTDLEKQVAETNALLQQRTEELERSAVELNSQLMVSTDISRSLDETRRQKEDLQAQVGELNDALRNSNQEVFTISKKLSLREEDVGTLQDEVRCQQDRLLSLQEETQCVRDQLQQMEVHKDSQLRSVREELLVQTQQVDSCQARISYLEVEVETLTEQLQTPEVCEEDQNGSVTVDDLDHIQRINRDLEQQLGDKNRTIKQLQQRLAEMRRTLQKELKLKPEVEVEGKEKPEPVCPEPPSTPAPSPPTSRTTVTNTSDLNDSREINFEYLKHVVLKFMSSRDAEAYQLIRAVSVLLSFTREEEEMLKQTLEYKMSWFGSKPSPKGIIRPSISGASTHWS
;
A
#
# COMPACT_ATOMS: atom_id res chain seq x y z
N ARG A 1 -97.56 -161.62 -3.01
CA ARG A 1 -96.16 -161.46 -2.52
C ARG A 1 -95.24 -160.75 -3.52
N GLY A 2 -95.51 -160.75 -4.84
CA GLY A 2 -94.68 -160.07 -5.87
C GLY A 2 -95.00 -158.59 -6.19
N ALA A 3 -96.19 -158.08 -5.89
CA ALA A 3 -96.54 -156.68 -6.15
C ALA A 3 -95.81 -155.70 -5.18
N TRP A 4 -95.75 -156.07 -3.90
CA TRP A 4 -95.04 -155.32 -2.84
C TRP A 4 -93.53 -155.21 -3.09
N THR A 5 -92.91 -156.24 -3.67
CA THR A 5 -91.47 -156.23 -4.00
C THR A 5 -91.15 -155.32 -5.18
N ALA A 6 -92.05 -155.19 -6.15
CA ALA A 6 -91.89 -154.27 -7.28
C ALA A 6 -92.12 -152.81 -6.87
N GLU A 7 -93.13 -152.55 -6.04
CA GLU A 7 -93.40 -151.21 -5.48
C GLU A 7 -92.25 -150.72 -4.59
N LYS A 8 -91.70 -151.61 -3.74
CA LYS A 8 -90.50 -151.31 -2.97
C LYS A 8 -89.29 -150.97 -3.86
N ALA A 9 -89.03 -151.75 -4.91
CA ALA A 9 -87.92 -151.49 -5.82
C ALA A 9 -88.07 -150.15 -6.58
N LEU A 10 -89.31 -149.77 -6.93
CA LEU A 10 -89.60 -148.47 -7.55
C LEU A 10 -89.38 -147.31 -6.57
N LEU A 11 -89.80 -147.46 -5.31
CA LEU A 11 -89.54 -146.47 -4.26
C LEU A 11 -88.05 -146.36 -3.93
N ASP A 12 -87.32 -147.47 -3.83
CA ASP A 12 -85.87 -147.49 -3.62
C ASP A 12 -85.13 -146.80 -4.79
N GLN A 13 -85.56 -147.02 -6.03
CA GLN A 13 -85.03 -146.32 -7.20
C GLN A 13 -85.34 -144.81 -7.15
N GLN A 14 -86.55 -144.41 -6.75
CA GLN A 14 -86.91 -143.00 -6.58
C GLN A 14 -86.09 -142.33 -5.48
N LEU A 15 -85.86 -143.01 -4.35
CA LEU A 15 -85.00 -142.54 -3.27
C LEU A 15 -83.55 -142.37 -3.75
N CYS A 16 -82.98 -143.36 -4.44
CA CYS A 16 -81.63 -143.23 -4.99
C CYS A 16 -81.50 -142.07 -5.99
N LEU A 17 -82.49 -141.86 -6.87
CA LEU A 17 -82.49 -140.73 -7.80
C LEU A 17 -82.60 -139.38 -7.08
N LEU A 18 -83.45 -139.29 -6.06
CA LEU A 18 -83.58 -138.08 -5.23
C LEU A 18 -82.31 -137.80 -4.44
N GLU A 19 -81.69 -138.83 -3.86
CA GLU A 19 -80.40 -138.74 -3.17
C GLU A 19 -79.30 -138.25 -4.11
N GLN A 20 -79.15 -138.86 -5.29
CA GLN A 20 -78.21 -138.41 -6.30
C GLN A 20 -78.46 -136.96 -6.71
N GLN A 21 -79.72 -136.60 -6.98
CA GLN A 21 -80.10 -135.23 -7.33
C GLN A 21 -79.79 -134.24 -6.20
N SER A 22 -79.99 -134.64 -4.94
CA SER A 22 -79.64 -133.81 -3.77
C SER A 22 -78.13 -133.64 -3.63
N GLN A 23 -77.36 -134.70 -3.87
CA GLN A 23 -75.90 -134.70 -3.81
C GLN A 23 -75.30 -133.82 -4.91
N GLU A 24 -75.78 -133.94 -6.14
CA GLU A 24 -75.35 -133.08 -7.26
C GLU A 24 -75.66 -131.60 -6.99
N LYS A 25 -76.85 -131.30 -6.41
CA LYS A 25 -77.20 -129.94 -5.97
C LYS A 25 -76.26 -129.44 -4.87
N LEU A 26 -75.93 -130.27 -3.88
CA LEU A 26 -74.99 -129.94 -2.82
C LEU A 26 -73.60 -129.65 -3.38
N SER A 27 -73.01 -130.55 -4.18
CA SER A 27 -71.69 -130.34 -4.79
C SER A 27 -71.65 -129.09 -5.68
N ARG A 28 -72.73 -128.79 -6.40
CA ARG A 28 -72.85 -127.54 -7.16
C ARG A 28 -72.89 -126.30 -6.27
N LEU A 29 -73.61 -126.36 -5.15
CA LEU A 29 -73.65 -125.26 -4.18
C LEU A 29 -72.31 -125.08 -3.46
N GLU A 30 -71.65 -126.16 -3.05
CA GLU A 30 -70.31 -126.15 -2.46
C GLU A 30 -69.28 -125.55 -3.41
N GLY A 31 -69.29 -125.96 -4.69
CA GLY A 31 -68.43 -125.35 -5.71
C GLY A 31 -68.67 -123.85 -5.86
N ARG A 32 -69.94 -123.41 -5.85
CA ARG A 32 -70.28 -121.98 -5.87
C ARG A 32 -69.82 -121.24 -4.62
N VAL A 33 -69.96 -121.83 -3.43
CA VAL A 33 -69.50 -121.23 -2.16
C VAL A 33 -67.98 -121.08 -2.18
N SER A 34 -67.25 -122.10 -2.64
CA SER A 34 -65.79 -122.04 -2.78
C SER A 34 -65.35 -120.94 -3.76
N CYS A 35 -66.00 -120.81 -4.93
CA CYS A 35 -65.73 -119.71 -5.85
C CYS A 35 -66.03 -118.33 -5.24
N LEU A 36 -67.15 -118.19 -4.53
CA LEU A 36 -67.48 -116.93 -3.85
C LEU A 36 -66.50 -116.60 -2.71
N GLN A 37 -65.97 -117.62 -2.02
CA GLN A 37 -64.94 -117.43 -1.00
C GLN A 37 -63.62 -116.96 -1.61
N THR A 38 -63.19 -117.52 -2.74
CA THR A 38 -61.99 -117.05 -3.45
C THR A 38 -62.17 -115.63 -3.96
N ASP A 39 -63.34 -115.31 -4.54
CA ASP A 39 -63.65 -113.96 -5.01
C ASP A 39 -63.66 -112.95 -3.87
N LYS A 40 -64.23 -113.31 -2.72
CA LYS A 40 -64.19 -112.49 -1.51
C LYS A 40 -62.75 -112.22 -1.06
N GLY A 41 -61.87 -113.23 -1.06
CA GLY A 41 -60.47 -113.07 -0.71
C GLY A 41 -59.74 -112.10 -1.65
N MET A 42 -59.90 -112.27 -2.97
CA MET A 42 -59.31 -111.37 -3.96
C MET A 42 -59.80 -109.92 -3.83
N LEU A 43 -61.09 -109.73 -3.52
CA LEU A 43 -61.66 -108.39 -3.29
C LEU A 43 -61.12 -107.78 -1.99
N GLN A 44 -60.91 -108.57 -0.94
CA GLN A 44 -60.31 -108.11 0.31
C GLN A 44 -58.86 -107.66 0.11
N ASP A 45 -58.03 -108.46 -0.58
CA ASP A 45 -56.65 -108.08 -0.89
C ASP A 45 -56.61 -106.79 -1.70
N ARG A 46 -57.47 -106.68 -2.73
CA ARG A 46 -57.58 -105.47 -3.54
C ARG A 46 -58.06 -104.25 -2.75
N LEU A 47 -58.94 -104.41 -1.76
CA LEU A 47 -59.32 -103.32 -0.86
C LEU A 47 -58.13 -102.88 -0.01
N THR A 48 -57.34 -103.82 0.55
CA THR A 48 -56.16 -103.46 1.35
C THR A 48 -55.08 -102.76 0.53
N ASP A 49 -54.87 -103.17 -0.73
CA ASP A 49 -53.94 -102.50 -1.65
C ASP A 49 -54.40 -101.08 -1.98
N LEU A 50 -55.70 -100.89 -2.22
CA LEU A 50 -56.28 -99.57 -2.46
C LEU A 50 -56.18 -98.67 -1.22
N GLU A 51 -56.45 -99.20 -0.02
CA GLU A 51 -56.28 -98.47 1.24
C GLU A 51 -54.83 -98.02 1.44
N LYS A 52 -53.86 -98.89 1.14
CA LYS A 52 -52.44 -98.55 1.17
C LYS A 52 -52.08 -97.46 0.17
N GLN A 53 -52.55 -97.56 -1.08
CA GLN A 53 -52.33 -96.51 -2.09
C GLN A 53 -52.95 -95.17 -1.67
N VAL A 54 -54.15 -95.17 -1.08
CA VAL A 54 -54.78 -93.96 -0.55
C VAL A 54 -53.95 -93.36 0.59
N ALA A 55 -53.43 -94.18 1.50
CA ALA A 55 -52.57 -93.70 2.58
C ALA A 55 -51.26 -93.08 2.06
N GLU A 56 -50.59 -93.75 1.11
CA GLU A 56 -49.34 -93.27 0.49
C GLU A 56 -49.56 -91.97 -0.29
N THR A 57 -50.63 -91.89 -1.09
CA THR A 57 -50.97 -90.67 -1.83
C THR A 57 -51.34 -89.52 -0.90
N ASN A 58 -52.09 -89.77 0.17
CA ASN A 58 -52.40 -88.75 1.19
C ASN A 58 -51.13 -88.26 1.90
N ALA A 59 -50.20 -89.14 2.26
CA ALA A 59 -48.93 -88.76 2.88
C ALA A 59 -48.08 -87.89 1.93
N LEU A 60 -48.02 -88.26 0.64
CA LEU A 60 -47.32 -87.47 -0.37
C LEU A 60 -47.99 -86.10 -0.58
N LEU A 61 -49.33 -86.05 -0.65
CA LEU A 61 -50.08 -84.80 -0.76
C LEU A 61 -49.81 -83.89 0.44
N GLN A 62 -49.85 -84.42 1.66
CA GLN A 62 -49.55 -83.66 2.86
C GLN A 62 -48.13 -83.09 2.82
N GLN A 63 -47.13 -83.91 2.46
CA GLN A 63 -45.75 -83.45 2.31
C GLN A 63 -45.65 -82.29 1.31
N ARG A 64 -46.30 -82.42 0.14
CA ARG A 64 -46.28 -81.37 -0.89
C ARG A 64 -47.00 -80.10 -0.45
N THR A 65 -48.11 -80.22 0.29
CA THR A 65 -48.81 -79.06 0.86
C THR A 65 -47.91 -78.32 1.85
N GLU A 66 -47.23 -79.03 2.76
CA GLU A 66 -46.31 -78.40 3.70
C GLU A 66 -45.10 -77.75 3.01
N GLU A 67 -44.55 -78.37 1.95
CA GLU A 67 -43.49 -77.77 1.14
C GLU A 67 -43.94 -76.49 0.43
N LEU A 68 -45.16 -76.48 -0.13
CA LEU A 68 -45.75 -75.29 -0.74
C LEU A 68 -45.96 -74.17 0.30
N GLU A 69 -46.49 -74.49 1.47
CA GLU A 69 -46.69 -73.53 2.56
C GLU A 69 -45.36 -72.92 3.02
N ARG A 70 -44.32 -73.74 3.21
CA ARG A 70 -42.97 -73.26 3.53
C ARG A 70 -42.43 -72.33 2.45
N SER A 71 -42.56 -72.70 1.18
CA SER A 71 -42.11 -71.86 0.05
C SER A 71 -42.88 -70.54 -0.04
N ALA A 72 -44.18 -70.54 0.28
CA ALA A 72 -45.01 -69.34 0.28
C ALA A 72 -44.59 -68.36 1.39
N VAL A 73 -44.29 -68.87 2.59
CA VAL A 73 -43.77 -68.05 3.70
C VAL A 73 -42.40 -67.48 3.37
N GLU A 74 -41.51 -68.28 2.77
CA GLU A 74 -40.17 -67.82 2.37
C GLU A 74 -40.25 -66.71 1.32
N LEU A 75 -41.06 -66.89 0.27
CA LEU A 75 -41.28 -65.85 -0.76
C LEU A 75 -41.88 -64.57 -0.16
N ASN A 76 -42.82 -64.70 0.75
CA ASN A 76 -43.40 -63.53 1.42
C ASN A 76 -42.37 -62.80 2.29
N SER A 77 -41.51 -63.53 3.00
CA SER A 77 -40.39 -62.95 3.76
C SER A 77 -39.39 -62.25 2.84
N GLN A 78 -39.03 -62.86 1.72
CA GLN A 78 -38.14 -62.24 0.73
C GLN A 78 -38.75 -60.97 0.13
N LEU A 79 -40.05 -60.97 -0.16
CA LEU A 79 -40.77 -59.80 -0.64
C LEU A 79 -40.73 -58.67 0.41
N MET A 80 -41.00 -58.95 1.68
CA MET A 80 -40.93 -57.97 2.76
C MET A 80 -39.54 -57.33 2.84
N VAL A 81 -38.47 -58.13 2.84
CA VAL A 81 -37.09 -57.63 2.85
C VAL A 81 -36.80 -56.77 1.61
N SER A 82 -37.24 -57.18 0.43
CA SER A 82 -37.09 -56.40 -0.81
C SER A 82 -37.81 -55.04 -0.73
N THR A 83 -39.01 -55.00 -0.14
CA THR A 83 -39.75 -53.75 0.05
C THR A 83 -39.06 -52.82 1.06
N ASP A 84 -38.47 -53.37 2.13
CA ASP A 84 -37.75 -52.58 3.13
C ASP A 84 -36.43 -52.03 2.57
N ILE A 85 -35.69 -52.83 1.77
CA ILE A 85 -34.50 -52.36 1.05
C ILE A 85 -34.88 -51.22 0.11
N SER A 86 -35.95 -51.37 -0.68
CA SER A 86 -36.40 -50.33 -1.61
C SER A 86 -36.75 -49.03 -0.86
N ARG A 87 -37.44 -49.13 0.27
CA ARG A 87 -37.77 -47.98 1.12
C ARG A 87 -36.53 -47.29 1.69
N SER A 88 -35.54 -48.06 2.14
CA SER A 88 -34.27 -47.51 2.65
C SER A 88 -33.44 -46.83 1.55
N LEU A 89 -33.46 -47.37 0.34
CA LEU A 89 -32.80 -46.76 -0.82
C LEU A 89 -33.46 -45.44 -1.20
N ASP A 90 -34.80 -45.39 -1.23
CA ASP A 90 -35.55 -44.17 -1.50
C ASP A 90 -35.29 -43.08 -0.45
N GLU A 91 -35.23 -43.46 0.83
CA GLU A 91 -34.92 -42.51 1.91
C GLU A 91 -33.50 -41.95 1.79
N THR A 92 -32.52 -42.83 1.51
CA THR A 92 -31.13 -42.39 1.27
C THR A 92 -31.03 -41.48 0.05
N ARG A 93 -31.83 -41.75 -1.00
CA ARG A 93 -31.91 -40.91 -2.19
C ARG A 93 -32.45 -39.51 -1.86
N ARG A 94 -33.54 -39.42 -1.07
CA ARG A 94 -34.09 -38.13 -0.63
C ARG A 94 -33.08 -37.33 0.19
N GLN A 95 -32.42 -37.97 1.15
CA GLN A 95 -31.38 -37.32 1.96
C GLN A 95 -30.23 -36.78 1.10
N LYS A 96 -29.83 -37.53 0.06
CA LYS A 96 -28.83 -37.06 -0.91
C LYS A 96 -29.33 -35.84 -1.69
N GLU A 97 -30.57 -35.85 -2.15
CA GLU A 97 -31.19 -34.74 -2.89
C GLU A 97 -31.27 -33.48 -1.99
N ASP A 98 -31.65 -33.63 -0.72
CA ASP A 98 -31.70 -32.53 0.26
C ASP A 98 -30.32 -31.95 0.57
N LEU A 99 -29.31 -32.81 0.79
CA LEU A 99 -27.93 -32.36 0.99
C LEU A 99 -27.37 -31.66 -0.26
N GLN A 100 -27.71 -32.15 -1.45
CA GLN A 100 -27.31 -31.53 -2.70
C GLN A 100 -27.96 -30.14 -2.87
N ALA A 101 -29.23 -29.97 -2.47
CA ALA A 101 -29.90 -28.68 -2.45
C ALA A 101 -29.21 -27.71 -1.46
N GLN A 102 -28.92 -28.15 -0.24
CA GLN A 102 -28.22 -27.35 0.77
C GLN A 102 -26.83 -26.91 0.31
N VAL A 103 -26.06 -27.80 -0.34
CA VAL A 103 -24.75 -27.45 -0.92
C VAL A 103 -24.90 -26.41 -2.03
N GLY A 104 -25.96 -26.50 -2.85
CA GLY A 104 -26.28 -25.50 -3.86
C GLY A 104 -26.54 -24.12 -3.25
N GLU A 105 -27.41 -24.05 -2.24
CA GLU A 105 -27.74 -22.81 -1.52
C GLU A 105 -26.52 -22.16 -0.87
N LEU A 106 -25.69 -22.96 -0.17
CA LEU A 106 -24.45 -22.46 0.45
C LEU A 106 -23.46 -21.94 -0.59
N ASN A 107 -23.36 -22.58 -1.75
CA ASN A 107 -22.47 -22.15 -2.82
C ASN A 107 -22.95 -20.84 -3.46
N ASP A 108 -24.25 -20.66 -3.62
CA ASP A 108 -24.84 -19.41 -4.10
C ASP A 108 -24.67 -18.27 -3.07
N ALA A 109 -24.87 -18.55 -1.77
CA ALA A 109 -24.59 -17.60 -0.70
C ALA A 109 -23.11 -17.18 -0.65
N LEU A 110 -22.18 -18.14 -0.79
CA LEU A 110 -20.75 -17.86 -0.87
C LEU A 110 -20.40 -17.00 -2.08
N ARG A 111 -21.00 -17.27 -3.25
CA ARG A 111 -20.80 -16.47 -4.46
C ARG A 111 -21.26 -15.03 -4.26
N ASN A 112 -22.44 -14.85 -3.66
CA ASN A 112 -23.00 -13.53 -3.38
C ASN A 112 -22.11 -12.75 -2.40
N SER A 113 -21.70 -13.39 -1.30
CA SER A 113 -20.78 -12.77 -0.33
C SER A 113 -19.45 -12.38 -0.96
N ASN A 114 -18.88 -13.23 -1.83
CA ASN A 114 -17.66 -12.89 -2.57
C ASN A 114 -17.85 -11.69 -3.50
N GLN A 115 -19.00 -11.56 -4.16
CA GLN A 115 -19.31 -10.43 -5.02
C GLN A 115 -19.51 -9.13 -4.23
N GLU A 116 -20.12 -9.22 -3.04
CA GLU A 116 -20.23 -8.09 -2.10
C GLU A 116 -18.86 -7.65 -1.61
N VAL A 117 -18.00 -8.60 -1.18
CA VAL A 117 -16.61 -8.33 -0.76
C VAL A 117 -15.82 -7.66 -1.89
N PHE A 118 -15.94 -8.16 -3.12
CA PHE A 118 -15.31 -7.52 -4.29
C PHE A 118 -15.79 -6.08 -4.49
N THR A 119 -17.10 -5.85 -4.38
CA THR A 119 -17.70 -4.52 -4.54
C THR A 119 -17.26 -3.56 -3.44
N ILE A 120 -17.21 -4.03 -2.19
CA ILE A 120 -16.74 -3.24 -1.05
C ILE A 120 -15.24 -2.95 -1.19
N SER A 121 -14.43 -3.93 -1.58
CA SER A 121 -12.99 -3.75 -1.81
C SER A 121 -12.71 -2.71 -2.87
N LYS A 122 -13.49 -2.69 -3.98
CA LYS A 122 -13.37 -1.66 -5.01
C LYS A 122 -13.77 -0.27 -4.51
N LYS A 123 -14.80 -0.17 -3.68
CA LYS A 123 -15.19 1.11 -3.07
C LYS A 123 -14.13 1.59 -2.07
N LEU A 124 -13.52 0.69 -1.31
CA LEU A 124 -12.46 1.00 -0.37
C LEU A 124 -11.22 1.54 -1.10
N SER A 125 -10.79 0.90 -2.18
CA SER A 125 -9.64 1.37 -2.95
C SER A 125 -9.85 2.77 -3.54
N LEU A 126 -11.07 3.08 -4.01
CA LEU A 126 -11.41 4.44 -4.46
C LEU A 126 -11.34 5.46 -3.32
N ARG A 127 -11.82 5.09 -2.12
CA ARG A 127 -11.71 5.96 -0.95
C ARG A 127 -10.28 6.15 -0.47
N GLU A 128 -9.43 5.13 -0.57
CA GLU A 128 -8.01 5.23 -0.28
C GLU A 128 -7.30 6.19 -1.24
N GLU A 129 -7.64 6.14 -2.53
CA GLU A 129 -7.14 7.09 -3.54
C GLU A 129 -7.62 8.52 -3.24
N ASP A 130 -8.92 8.73 -2.98
CA ASP A 130 -9.46 10.03 -2.57
C ASP A 130 -8.71 10.60 -1.34
N VAL A 131 -8.50 9.77 -0.31
CA VAL A 131 -7.76 10.18 0.89
C VAL A 131 -6.31 10.54 0.56
N GLY A 132 -5.65 9.79 -0.31
CA GLY A 132 -4.30 10.11 -0.79
C GLY A 132 -4.25 11.48 -1.47
N THR A 133 -5.17 11.75 -2.39
CA THR A 133 -5.23 13.06 -3.08
C THR A 133 -5.45 14.23 -2.12
N LEU A 134 -6.34 14.07 -1.13
CA LEU A 134 -6.59 15.09 -0.11
C LEU A 134 -5.38 15.32 0.80
N GLN A 135 -4.64 14.25 1.14
CA GLN A 135 -3.41 14.37 1.92
C GLN A 135 -2.32 15.14 1.16
N ASP A 136 -2.18 14.90 -0.14
CA ASP A 136 -1.23 15.64 -0.97
C ASP A 136 -1.65 17.11 -1.13
N GLU A 137 -2.94 17.40 -1.28
CA GLU A 137 -3.45 18.78 -1.33
C GLU A 137 -3.19 19.52 0.00
N VAL A 138 -3.47 18.89 1.14
CA VAL A 138 -3.18 19.48 2.47
C VAL A 138 -1.69 19.77 2.62
N ARG A 139 -0.81 18.86 2.17
CA ARG A 139 0.64 19.06 2.21
C ARG A 139 1.06 20.25 1.35
N CYS A 140 0.56 20.33 0.11
CA CYS A 140 0.83 21.48 -0.77
C CYS A 140 0.39 22.82 -0.14
N GLN A 141 -0.77 22.84 0.53
CA GLN A 141 -1.25 24.04 1.22
C GLN A 141 -0.38 24.39 2.43
N GLN A 142 0.10 23.40 3.18
CA GLN A 142 1.03 23.62 4.29
C GLN A 142 2.35 24.23 3.79
N ASP A 143 2.93 23.71 2.72
CA ASP A 143 4.15 24.24 2.12
C ASP A 143 3.95 25.69 1.63
N ARG A 144 2.79 25.96 1.01
CA ARG A 144 2.43 27.31 0.57
C ARG A 144 2.26 28.28 1.73
N LEU A 145 1.64 27.85 2.83
CA LEU A 145 1.50 28.67 4.04
C LEU A 145 2.86 28.98 4.68
N LEU A 146 3.78 28.01 4.73
CA LEU A 146 5.14 28.23 5.22
C LEU A 146 5.87 29.27 4.37
N SER A 147 5.81 29.14 3.04
CA SER A 147 6.43 30.12 2.12
C SER A 147 5.85 31.53 2.28
N LEU A 148 4.52 31.66 2.41
CA LEU A 148 3.88 32.96 2.69
C LEU A 148 4.28 33.53 4.06
N GLN A 149 4.45 32.67 5.06
CA GLN A 149 4.91 33.08 6.39
C GLN A 149 6.35 33.62 6.35
N GLU A 150 7.24 32.96 5.61
CA GLU A 150 8.61 33.42 5.37
C GLU A 150 8.64 34.76 4.62
N GLU A 151 7.84 34.91 3.56
CA GLU A 151 7.72 36.17 2.82
C GLU A 151 7.20 37.30 3.72
N THR A 152 6.17 37.03 4.52
CA THR A 152 5.62 38.00 5.47
C THR A 152 6.66 38.42 6.50
N GLN A 153 7.48 37.48 6.99
CA GLN A 153 8.57 37.79 7.93
C GLN A 153 9.64 38.66 7.26
N CYS A 154 10.04 38.32 6.03
CA CYS A 154 11.02 39.09 5.26
C CYS A 154 10.55 40.54 5.05
N VAL A 155 9.29 40.74 4.67
CA VAL A 155 8.71 42.09 4.50
C VAL A 155 8.67 42.84 5.84
N ARG A 156 8.32 42.19 6.95
CA ARG A 156 8.34 42.81 8.29
C ARG A 156 9.74 43.26 8.68
N ASP A 157 10.76 42.42 8.48
CA ASP A 157 12.15 42.74 8.81
C ASP A 157 12.66 43.91 7.96
N GLN A 158 12.31 43.97 6.67
CA GLN A 158 12.63 45.09 5.79
C GLN A 158 11.98 46.40 6.25
N LEU A 159 10.70 46.36 6.63
CA LEU A 159 9.97 47.50 7.16
C LEU A 159 10.61 48.04 8.44
N GLN A 160 10.97 47.15 9.37
CA GLN A 160 11.64 47.50 10.60
C GLN A 160 13.03 48.12 10.36
N GLN A 161 13.82 47.56 9.43
CA GLN A 161 15.11 48.15 9.04
C GLN A 161 14.94 49.55 8.43
N MET A 162 13.93 49.73 7.57
CA MET A 162 13.64 51.04 6.99
C MET A 162 13.19 52.06 8.05
N GLU A 163 12.37 51.68 9.02
CA GLU A 163 12.01 52.55 10.15
C GLU A 163 13.23 52.97 10.96
N VAL A 164 14.09 52.02 11.34
CA VAL A 164 15.34 52.32 12.07
C VAL A 164 16.26 53.24 11.26
N HIS A 165 16.34 53.04 9.93
CA HIS A 165 17.12 53.91 9.06
C HIS A 165 16.54 55.33 9.01
N LYS A 166 15.22 55.47 8.83
CA LYS A 166 14.52 56.77 8.83
C LYS A 166 14.65 57.49 10.18
N ASP A 167 14.53 56.78 11.29
CA ASP A 167 14.73 57.35 12.63
C ASP A 167 16.16 57.82 12.85
N SER A 168 17.14 57.10 12.32
CA SER A 168 18.55 57.50 12.38
C SER A 168 18.82 58.74 11.52
N GLN A 169 18.25 58.82 10.32
CA GLN A 169 18.28 60.03 9.49
C GLN A 169 17.61 61.22 10.20
N LEU A 170 16.43 61.01 10.79
CA LEU A 170 15.69 62.05 11.50
C LEU A 170 16.48 62.57 12.71
N ARG A 171 17.17 61.69 13.44
CA ARG A 171 18.07 62.09 14.54
C ARG A 171 19.23 62.94 14.03
N SER A 172 19.91 62.54 12.94
CA SER A 172 20.99 63.32 12.32
C SER A 172 20.51 64.74 11.95
N VAL A 173 19.36 64.85 11.27
CA VAL A 173 18.80 66.15 10.87
C VAL A 173 18.42 67.00 12.08
N ARG A 174 17.91 66.39 13.17
CA ARG A 174 17.62 67.10 14.43
C ARG A 174 18.89 67.62 15.10
N GLU A 175 19.96 66.83 15.10
CA GLU A 175 21.26 67.23 15.64
C GLU A 175 21.87 68.37 14.82
N GLU A 176 21.84 68.29 13.49
CA GLU A 176 22.26 69.37 12.60
C GLU A 176 21.45 70.65 12.81
N LEU A 177 20.12 70.54 12.96
CA LEU A 177 19.25 71.66 13.26
C LEU A 177 19.61 72.31 14.60
N LEU A 178 19.87 71.51 15.65
CA LEU A 178 20.31 72.02 16.95
C LEU A 178 21.62 72.81 16.83
N VAL A 179 22.59 72.28 16.09
CA VAL A 179 23.88 72.96 15.84
C VAL A 179 23.67 74.27 15.08
N GLN A 180 22.83 74.28 14.05
CA GLN A 180 22.47 75.48 13.29
C GLN A 180 21.78 76.52 14.17
N THR A 181 20.81 76.12 14.99
CA THR A 181 20.15 77.02 15.96
C THR A 181 21.18 77.63 16.93
N GLN A 182 22.08 76.82 17.49
CA GLN A 182 23.11 77.32 18.39
C GLN A 182 24.08 78.28 17.69
N GLN A 183 24.39 78.07 16.41
CA GLN A 183 25.18 79.01 15.62
C GLN A 183 24.43 80.33 15.36
N VAL A 184 23.13 80.27 15.07
CA VAL A 184 22.29 81.47 14.92
C VAL A 184 22.24 82.26 16.22
N ASP A 185 22.03 81.59 17.36
CA ASP A 185 22.03 82.24 18.68
C ASP A 185 23.37 82.92 18.99
N SER A 186 24.48 82.27 18.65
CA SER A 186 25.83 82.85 18.78
C SER A 186 26.03 84.07 17.88
N CYS A 187 25.60 83.98 16.62
CA CYS A 187 25.62 85.12 15.69
C CYS A 187 24.73 86.27 16.21
N GLN A 188 23.55 85.96 16.73
CA GLN A 188 22.61 86.94 17.29
C GLN A 188 23.19 87.64 18.52
N ALA A 189 23.84 86.88 19.41
CA ALA A 189 24.53 87.44 20.58
C ALA A 189 25.69 88.35 20.15
N ARG A 190 26.46 87.96 19.11
CA ARG A 190 27.52 88.79 18.54
C ARG A 190 26.97 90.06 17.89
N ILE A 191 25.86 89.98 17.16
CA ILE A 191 25.16 91.14 16.60
C ILE A 191 24.75 92.07 17.75
N SER A 192 24.11 91.55 18.79
CA SER A 192 23.68 92.35 19.95
C SER A 192 24.86 93.03 20.66
N TYR A 193 25.99 92.33 20.81
CA TYR A 193 27.21 92.92 21.37
C TYR A 193 27.74 94.06 20.50
N LEU A 194 27.82 93.85 19.17
CA LEU A 194 28.26 94.87 18.23
C LEU A 194 27.28 96.05 18.16
N GLU A 195 25.98 95.81 18.26
CA GLU A 195 24.95 96.85 18.34
C GLU A 195 25.17 97.75 19.56
N VAL A 196 25.41 97.16 20.75
CA VAL A 196 25.75 97.91 21.97
C VAL A 196 27.08 98.66 21.80
N GLU A 197 28.11 98.02 21.23
CA GLU A 197 29.40 98.68 20.98
C GLU A 197 29.25 99.89 20.07
N VAL A 198 28.52 99.75 18.95
CA VAL A 198 28.20 100.85 18.04
C VAL A 198 27.43 101.96 18.77
N GLU A 199 26.45 101.61 19.59
CA GLU A 199 25.65 102.58 20.35
C GLU A 199 26.51 103.34 21.37
N THR A 200 27.40 102.65 22.10
CA THR A 200 28.34 103.29 23.04
C THR A 200 29.38 104.17 22.35
N LEU A 201 29.94 103.76 21.21
CA LEU A 201 30.85 104.59 20.41
C LEU A 201 30.12 105.81 19.84
N THR A 202 28.86 105.65 19.45
CA THR A 202 28.01 106.75 18.99
C THR A 202 27.71 107.74 20.13
N GLU A 203 27.46 107.26 21.35
CA GLU A 203 27.32 108.11 22.54
C GLU A 203 28.63 108.82 22.93
N GLN A 204 29.79 108.16 22.84
CA GLN A 204 31.10 108.78 23.07
C GLN A 204 31.42 109.90 22.06
N LEU A 205 30.91 109.79 20.83
CA LEU A 205 31.00 110.86 19.83
C LEU A 205 30.01 112.01 20.06
N GLN A 206 29.03 111.85 20.96
CA GLN A 206 27.99 112.85 21.25
C GLN A 206 28.20 113.64 22.55
N THR A 207 29.26 113.41 23.33
CA THR A 207 29.58 114.22 24.53
C THR A 207 30.32 115.53 24.16
N PRO A 208 29.81 116.72 24.55
CA PRO A 208 30.39 118.01 24.17
C PRO A 208 31.28 118.63 25.26
N GLU A 209 32.61 118.51 25.18
CA GLU A 209 33.56 119.45 25.83
C GLU A 209 35.02 119.37 25.30
N VAL A 210 35.32 120.25 24.32
CA VAL A 210 36.52 121.12 24.10
C VAL A 210 37.98 120.57 24.08
N CYS A 211 38.61 120.75 22.91
CA CYS A 211 40.05 120.94 22.53
C CYS A 211 40.99 119.71 22.52
N GLU A 212 41.78 119.44 21.47
CA GLU A 212 42.54 120.38 20.63
C GLU A 212 42.41 120.17 19.10
N GLU A 213 42.60 121.28 18.37
CA GLU A 213 43.05 121.30 16.99
C GLU A 213 44.36 120.51 16.87
N ASP A 214 44.38 119.50 15.98
CA ASP A 214 45.62 119.14 15.32
C ASP A 214 45.42 119.16 13.80
N GLN A 215 46.37 119.83 13.18
CA GLN A 215 46.31 120.40 11.85
C GLN A 215 46.69 119.36 10.78
N ASN A 216 46.36 119.72 9.54
CA ASN A 216 47.04 119.38 8.27
C ASN A 216 46.32 118.38 7.35
N GLY A 217 46.06 118.70 6.08
CA GLY A 217 46.56 119.83 5.29
C GLY A 217 45.64 120.21 4.14
N SER A 218 45.45 121.52 3.95
CA SER A 218 44.91 122.05 2.71
C SER A 218 45.97 121.91 1.63
N VAL A 219 45.67 121.12 0.60
CA VAL A 219 46.46 121.07 -0.65
C VAL A 219 46.48 122.48 -1.24
N THR A 220 47.65 123.11 -1.27
CA THR A 220 47.81 124.45 -1.84
C THR A 220 47.85 124.36 -3.37
N VAL A 221 47.56 125.46 -4.07
CA VAL A 221 47.60 125.51 -5.54
C VAL A 221 48.97 125.08 -6.09
N ASP A 222 50.05 125.33 -5.35
CA ASP A 222 51.40 124.91 -5.71
C ASP A 222 51.58 123.38 -5.63
N ASP A 223 50.91 122.70 -4.69
CA ASP A 223 50.88 121.23 -4.60
C ASP A 223 50.07 120.63 -5.76
N LEU A 224 48.96 121.29 -6.12
CA LEU A 224 48.15 120.92 -7.28
C LEU A 224 48.96 121.08 -8.58
N ASP A 225 49.72 122.17 -8.71
CA ASP A 225 50.60 122.43 -9.87
C ASP A 225 51.80 121.48 -9.91
N HIS A 226 52.32 121.06 -8.75
CA HIS A 226 53.38 120.06 -8.66
C HIS A 226 52.87 118.67 -9.07
N ILE A 227 51.69 118.27 -8.58
CA ILE A 227 51.03 117.02 -8.99
C ILE A 227 50.68 117.07 -10.48
N GLN A 228 50.18 118.20 -11.01
CA GLN A 228 49.91 118.34 -12.44
C GLN A 228 51.19 118.31 -13.29
N ARG A 229 52.31 118.85 -12.82
CA ARG A 229 53.63 118.71 -13.47
C ARG A 229 54.09 117.26 -13.49
N ILE A 230 54.04 116.58 -12.35
CA ILE A 230 54.37 115.15 -12.26
C ILE A 230 53.45 114.32 -13.16
N ASN A 231 52.17 114.65 -13.24
CA ASN A 231 51.21 113.94 -14.09
C ASN A 231 51.52 114.18 -15.58
N ARG A 232 51.89 115.40 -16.00
CA ARG A 232 52.37 115.67 -17.36
C ARG A 232 53.67 114.93 -17.68
N ASP A 233 54.62 114.88 -16.76
CA ASP A 233 55.88 114.17 -16.96
C ASP A 233 55.66 112.65 -17.05
N LEU A 234 54.72 112.10 -16.26
CA LEU A 234 54.31 110.71 -16.34
C LEU A 234 53.53 110.40 -17.62
N GLU A 235 52.66 111.30 -18.09
CA GLU A 235 51.97 111.20 -19.39
C GLU A 235 52.97 111.25 -20.57
N GLN A 236 53.98 112.12 -20.48
CA GLN A 236 55.08 112.21 -21.46
C GLN A 236 55.91 110.93 -21.47
N GLN A 237 56.30 110.41 -20.29
CA GLN A 237 57.00 109.13 -20.17
C GLN A 237 56.16 107.96 -20.66
N LEU A 238 54.86 107.92 -20.36
CA LEU A 238 53.93 106.93 -20.92
C LEU A 238 53.87 107.06 -22.43
N GLY A 239 53.80 108.27 -22.98
CA GLY A 239 53.84 108.53 -24.42
C GLY A 239 55.12 108.00 -25.09
N ASP A 240 56.28 108.27 -24.50
CA ASP A 240 57.57 107.79 -25.00
C ASP A 240 57.71 106.27 -24.87
N LYS A 241 57.34 105.69 -23.72
CA LYS A 241 57.30 104.23 -23.57
C LYS A 241 56.30 103.58 -24.53
N ASN A 242 55.18 104.21 -24.82
CA ASN A 242 54.22 103.72 -25.79
C ASN A 242 54.74 103.83 -27.24
N ARG A 243 55.54 104.85 -27.57
CA ARG A 243 56.30 104.90 -28.84
C ARG A 243 57.35 103.79 -28.91
N THR A 244 58.07 103.51 -27.81
CA THR A 244 59.02 102.39 -27.73
C THR A 244 58.30 101.05 -27.89
N ILE A 245 57.13 100.87 -27.27
CA ILE A 245 56.30 99.66 -27.44
C ILE A 245 55.85 99.54 -28.89
N LYS A 246 55.41 100.62 -29.55
CA LYS A 246 55.06 100.60 -30.97
C LYS A 246 56.26 100.26 -31.87
N GLN A 247 57.46 100.77 -31.57
CA GLN A 247 58.69 100.39 -32.29
C GLN A 247 59.07 98.92 -32.06
N LEU A 248 58.94 98.41 -30.84
CA LEU A 248 59.18 97.00 -30.51
C LEU A 248 58.12 96.10 -31.14
N GLN A 249 56.85 96.50 -31.18
CA GLN A 249 55.76 95.82 -31.87
C GLN A 249 55.96 95.81 -33.39
N GLN A 250 56.46 96.91 -33.97
CA GLN A 250 56.84 96.99 -35.38
C GLN A 250 58.01 96.03 -35.68
N ARG A 251 59.07 96.03 -34.85
CA ARG A 251 60.18 95.05 -34.95
C ARG A 251 59.69 93.61 -34.79
N LEU A 252 58.77 93.36 -33.86
CA LEU A 252 58.13 92.05 -33.67
C LEU A 252 57.27 91.65 -34.86
N ALA A 253 56.54 92.58 -35.47
CA ALA A 253 55.74 92.33 -36.67
C ALA A 253 56.63 92.07 -37.89
N GLU A 254 57.74 92.79 -38.02
CA GLU A 254 58.77 92.54 -39.02
C GLU A 254 59.42 91.19 -38.81
N MET A 255 59.88 90.87 -37.59
CA MET A 255 60.41 89.53 -37.25
C MET A 255 59.37 88.43 -37.48
N ARG A 256 58.09 88.65 -37.13
CA ARG A 256 57.00 87.71 -37.44
C ARG A 256 56.83 87.55 -38.95
N ARG A 257 56.90 88.61 -39.77
CA ARG A 257 56.87 88.48 -41.23
C ARG A 257 58.11 87.78 -41.78
N THR A 258 59.29 87.97 -41.20
CA THR A 258 60.51 87.25 -41.60
C THR A 258 60.39 85.77 -41.24
N LEU A 259 60.00 85.45 -40.00
CA LEU A 259 59.78 84.09 -39.51
C LEU A 259 58.64 83.37 -40.25
N GLN A 260 57.55 84.07 -40.59
CA GLN A 260 56.41 83.53 -41.33
C GLN A 260 56.67 83.43 -42.85
N LYS A 261 57.69 84.12 -43.38
CA LYS A 261 58.22 83.91 -44.74
C LYS A 261 59.15 82.70 -44.83
N GLU A 262 59.82 82.34 -43.73
CA GLU A 262 60.65 81.13 -43.65
C GLU A 262 59.86 79.86 -43.27
N LEU A 263 58.78 80.01 -42.50
CA LEU A 263 57.89 78.92 -42.11
C LEU A 263 56.55 79.01 -42.87
N LYS A 264 56.57 78.71 -44.17
CA LYS A 264 55.36 78.44 -44.95
C LYS A 264 54.74 77.12 -44.50
N LEU A 265 53.60 77.14 -43.81
CA LEU A 265 52.51 76.15 -43.91
C LEU A 265 51.21 76.76 -43.34
N LYS A 266 50.10 76.43 -44.01
CA LYS A 266 48.78 77.08 -44.03
C LYS A 266 47.95 76.95 -42.73
N PRO A 267 46.94 77.83 -42.52
CA PRO A 267 45.86 77.66 -41.54
C PRO A 267 44.59 77.01 -42.17
N GLU A 268 43.96 76.07 -41.46
CA GLU A 268 42.58 75.58 -41.70
C GLU A 268 41.99 75.14 -40.34
N VAL A 269 40.96 75.83 -39.82
CA VAL A 269 39.50 75.65 -39.98
C VAL A 269 38.89 74.84 -38.82
N GLU A 270 37.87 75.47 -38.23
CA GLU A 270 37.01 75.05 -37.13
C GLU A 270 36.25 73.74 -37.43
N VAL A 271 35.92 72.97 -36.38
CA VAL A 271 34.61 72.34 -36.07
C VAL A 271 34.82 71.32 -34.92
N GLU A 272 34.14 71.52 -33.79
CA GLU A 272 33.92 70.53 -32.72
C GLU A 272 32.67 70.96 -31.93
N GLY A 273 31.75 70.12 -31.48
CA GLY A 273 31.66 68.66 -31.54
C GLY A 273 30.38 68.19 -30.84
N LYS A 274 29.79 67.11 -31.35
CA LYS A 274 28.79 66.27 -30.67
C LYS A 274 29.13 64.84 -31.09
N GLU A 275 29.48 63.98 -30.14
CA GLU A 275 29.01 62.60 -30.00
C GLU A 275 29.82 61.78 -28.97
N LYS A 276 29.11 60.79 -28.44
CA LYS A 276 29.44 59.76 -27.44
C LYS A 276 30.52 58.79 -27.95
N PRO A 277 31.23 58.09 -27.06
CA PRO A 277 31.74 56.76 -27.41
C PRO A 277 31.50 55.67 -26.35
N GLU A 278 31.53 54.45 -26.85
CA GLU A 278 31.57 53.13 -26.19
C GLU A 278 32.68 52.32 -26.95
N PRO A 279 32.84 50.99 -26.76
CA PRO A 279 33.75 50.19 -25.91
C PRO A 279 35.01 49.63 -26.64
N VAL A 280 35.77 48.70 -26.02
CA VAL A 280 36.45 47.49 -26.63
C VAL A 280 37.23 46.67 -25.56
N CYS A 281 37.18 45.33 -25.72
CA CYS A 281 37.60 44.18 -24.86
C CYS A 281 39.08 43.71 -25.17
N PRO A 282 39.59 42.43 -25.04
CA PRO A 282 39.12 41.12 -24.46
C PRO A 282 40.19 40.09 -23.85
N GLU A 283 39.69 39.01 -23.18
CA GLU A 283 40.06 37.52 -23.20
C GLU A 283 41.46 36.90 -22.81
N PRO A 284 41.71 35.53 -22.70
CA PRO A 284 41.00 34.31 -22.17
C PRO A 284 41.93 33.18 -21.48
N PRO A 285 41.77 31.80 -21.58
CA PRO A 285 41.36 30.84 -20.51
C PRO A 285 42.23 29.53 -20.37
N SER A 286 41.79 28.47 -19.61
CA SER A 286 41.81 27.01 -19.97
C SER A 286 41.47 26.00 -18.84
N THR A 287 40.72 24.93 -19.18
CA THR A 287 40.28 23.65 -18.49
C THR A 287 41.38 22.55 -18.41
N PRO A 288 41.19 21.22 -18.06
CA PRO A 288 40.10 20.35 -17.50
C PRO A 288 40.53 19.32 -16.37
N ALA A 289 39.61 18.44 -15.90
CA ALA A 289 39.77 17.30 -14.95
C ALA A 289 40.46 16.02 -15.58
N PRO A 290 40.93 14.96 -14.83
CA PRO A 290 40.11 13.87 -14.20
C PRO A 290 40.72 13.11 -12.95
N SER A 291 40.00 12.10 -12.43
CA SER A 291 40.12 11.27 -11.17
C SER A 291 41.13 10.05 -11.17
N PRO A 292 41.03 9.01 -10.29
CA PRO A 292 41.41 8.76 -8.86
C PRO A 292 42.62 7.74 -8.70
N PRO A 293 43.04 7.19 -7.50
CA PRO A 293 42.44 5.96 -6.89
C PRO A 293 42.68 5.63 -5.36
N THR A 294 41.86 4.69 -4.84
CA THR A 294 42.03 3.62 -3.80
C THR A 294 42.59 3.80 -2.37
N SER A 295 41.72 3.42 -1.40
CA SER A 295 41.89 2.44 -0.29
C SER A 295 42.78 2.74 0.93
N ARG A 296 42.17 2.81 2.13
CA ARG A 296 42.55 1.96 3.29
C ARG A 296 41.54 1.96 4.44
N THR A 297 41.17 0.73 4.79
CA THR A 297 40.64 0.13 6.02
C THR A 297 40.89 0.91 7.32
N THR A 298 39.83 1.09 8.12
CA THR A 298 39.93 0.94 9.59
C THR A 298 38.70 0.23 10.14
N VAL A 299 39.00 -0.77 10.98
CA VAL A 299 38.11 -1.63 11.73
C VAL A 299 37.76 -0.93 13.04
N THR A 300 36.47 -0.80 13.35
CA THR A 300 35.95 -0.63 14.72
C THR A 300 34.68 -1.49 14.80
N ASN A 301 34.84 -2.75 15.17
CA ASN A 301 34.44 -3.27 16.47
C ASN A 301 33.10 -2.70 16.98
N THR A 302 32.04 -3.44 16.72
CA THR A 302 30.75 -3.35 17.43
C THR A 302 30.34 -4.74 17.88
N SER A 303 31.17 -5.37 18.73
CA SER A 303 30.64 -6.29 19.72
C SER A 303 29.79 -5.50 20.72
N ASP A 304 28.68 -6.12 21.14
CA ASP A 304 27.71 -5.69 22.15
C ASP A 304 26.62 -4.71 21.72
N LEU A 305 25.58 -5.25 21.07
CA LEU A 305 24.17 -5.03 21.40
C LEU A 305 23.29 -6.13 20.75
N ASN A 306 23.49 -7.40 21.07
CA ASN A 306 22.48 -8.44 20.75
C ASN A 306 22.51 -9.63 21.72
N ASP A 307 22.64 -9.34 23.02
CA ASP A 307 22.70 -10.36 24.07
C ASP A 307 21.30 -10.75 24.59
N SER A 308 20.37 -10.97 23.64
CA SER A 308 19.01 -11.46 23.92
C SER A 308 18.66 -12.73 23.14
N ARG A 309 19.65 -13.38 22.53
CA ARG A 309 19.41 -14.52 21.64
C ARG A 309 20.50 -15.59 21.62
N GLU A 310 21.25 -15.75 22.71
CA GLU A 310 22.05 -16.97 22.90
C GLU A 310 21.11 -18.11 23.31
N ILE A 311 20.29 -18.55 22.35
CA ILE A 311 19.59 -19.82 22.43
C ILE A 311 20.69 -20.88 22.56
N ASN A 312 20.65 -21.71 23.60
CA ASN A 312 21.57 -22.84 23.69
C ASN A 312 21.34 -23.72 22.46
N PHE A 313 22.25 -23.63 21.47
CA PHE A 313 22.13 -24.36 20.21
C PHE A 313 22.08 -25.87 20.43
N GLU A 314 22.63 -26.39 21.53
CA GLU A 314 22.48 -27.80 21.91
C GLU A 314 21.04 -28.11 22.35
N TYR A 315 20.42 -27.23 23.12
CA TYR A 315 19.01 -27.38 23.52
C TYR A 315 18.07 -27.23 22.32
N LEU A 316 18.30 -26.24 21.46
CA LEU A 316 17.53 -26.07 20.23
C LEU A 316 17.67 -27.28 19.30
N LYS A 317 18.89 -27.78 19.11
CA LYS A 317 19.14 -29.01 18.34
C LYS A 317 18.39 -30.19 18.93
N HIS A 318 18.40 -30.36 20.25
CA HIS A 318 17.64 -31.42 20.92
C HIS A 318 16.13 -31.27 20.69
N VAL A 319 15.59 -30.07 20.88
CA VAL A 319 14.15 -29.81 20.75
C VAL A 319 13.67 -29.97 19.31
N VAL A 320 14.43 -29.48 18.32
CA VAL A 320 14.11 -29.67 16.89
C VAL A 320 14.20 -31.14 16.49
N LEU A 321 15.26 -31.85 16.90
CA LEU A 321 15.43 -33.26 16.58
C LEU A 321 14.34 -34.12 17.23
N LYS A 322 13.98 -33.82 18.48
CA LYS A 322 12.88 -34.46 19.20
C LYS A 322 11.54 -34.16 18.51
N PHE A 323 11.28 -32.91 18.13
CA PHE A 323 10.09 -32.52 17.39
C PHE A 323 9.96 -33.29 16.06
N MET A 324 11.03 -33.41 15.29
CA MET A 324 11.03 -34.14 14.00
C MET A 324 10.91 -35.66 14.15
N SER A 325 11.31 -36.22 15.30
CA SER A 325 11.33 -37.67 15.55
C SER A 325 10.19 -38.15 16.46
N SER A 326 9.42 -37.24 17.07
CA SER A 326 8.32 -37.55 17.98
C SER A 326 7.08 -38.05 17.26
N ARG A 327 6.23 -38.77 17.99
CA ARG A 327 4.88 -39.10 17.53
C ARG A 327 4.00 -37.86 17.52
N ASP A 328 2.97 -37.88 16.69
CA ASP A 328 2.17 -36.72 16.38
C ASP A 328 1.52 -36.00 17.59
N ALA A 329 1.11 -36.75 18.62
CA ALA A 329 0.59 -36.16 19.85
C ALA A 329 1.67 -35.44 20.70
N GLU A 330 2.90 -35.95 20.70
CA GLU A 330 4.03 -35.34 21.40
C GLU A 330 4.57 -34.13 20.64
N ALA A 331 4.59 -34.21 19.31
CA ALA A 331 4.97 -33.10 18.45
C ALA A 331 4.07 -31.88 18.70
N TYR A 332 2.76 -32.08 18.92
CA TYR A 332 1.82 -30.99 19.24
C TYR A 332 2.20 -30.24 20.53
N GLN A 333 2.69 -30.96 21.54
CA GLN A 333 3.15 -30.35 22.80
C GLN A 333 4.48 -29.60 22.63
N LEU A 334 5.33 -30.05 21.72
CA LEU A 334 6.63 -29.45 21.42
C LEU A 334 6.53 -28.19 20.55
N ILE A 335 5.40 -27.94 19.88
CA ILE A 335 5.17 -26.72 19.08
C ILE A 335 5.47 -25.47 19.92
N ARG A 336 4.96 -25.39 21.16
CA ARG A 336 5.16 -24.22 22.02
C ARG A 336 6.64 -24.01 22.40
N ALA A 337 7.39 -25.09 22.57
CA ALA A 337 8.82 -25.02 22.86
C ALA A 337 9.60 -24.55 21.62
N VAL A 338 9.27 -25.07 20.43
CA VAL A 338 9.88 -24.66 19.17
C VAL A 338 9.55 -23.19 18.86
N SER A 339 8.30 -22.75 19.05
CA SER A 339 7.89 -21.36 18.84
C SER A 339 8.68 -20.39 19.70
N VAL A 340 8.85 -20.70 20.99
CA VAL A 340 9.60 -19.82 21.91
C VAL A 340 11.10 -19.82 21.57
N LEU A 341 11.68 -20.98 21.28
CA LEU A 341 13.11 -21.08 20.99
C LEU A 341 13.50 -20.47 19.64
N LEU A 342 12.63 -20.55 18.63
CA LEU A 342 12.87 -19.98 17.31
C LEU A 342 12.22 -18.60 17.11
N SER A 343 11.57 -18.07 18.14
CA SER A 343 10.84 -16.79 18.10
C SER A 343 9.81 -16.73 16.96
N PHE A 344 9.00 -17.78 16.83
CA PHE A 344 7.91 -17.80 15.85
C PHE A 344 6.83 -16.77 16.20
N THR A 345 6.31 -16.15 15.16
CA THR A 345 5.06 -15.39 15.20
C THR A 345 3.88 -16.30 15.48
N ARG A 346 2.76 -15.72 15.91
CA ARG A 346 1.52 -16.47 16.16
C ARG A 346 1.05 -17.19 14.89
N GLU A 347 1.27 -16.57 13.74
CA GLU A 347 0.93 -17.09 12.41
C GLU A 347 1.78 -18.31 12.03
N GLU A 348 3.08 -18.29 12.33
CA GLU A 348 4.00 -19.40 12.11
C GLU A 348 3.72 -20.58 13.04
N GLU A 349 3.41 -20.31 14.31
CA GLU A 349 2.98 -21.34 15.26
C GLU A 349 1.68 -22.03 14.81
N GLU A 350 0.70 -21.24 14.37
CA GLU A 350 -0.58 -21.74 13.86
C GLU A 350 -0.38 -22.61 12.61
N MET A 351 0.57 -22.23 11.74
CA MET A 351 0.92 -23.00 10.54
C MET A 351 1.48 -24.38 10.90
N LEU A 352 2.34 -24.48 11.93
CA LEU A 352 2.84 -25.77 12.41
C LEU A 352 1.71 -26.65 12.95
N LYS A 353 0.78 -26.07 13.74
CA LYS A 353 -0.39 -26.80 14.26
C LYS A 353 -1.27 -27.35 13.13
N GLN A 354 -1.63 -26.50 12.17
CA GLN A 354 -2.44 -26.89 11.01
C GLN A 354 -1.75 -27.97 10.17
N THR A 355 -0.42 -27.90 10.02
CA THR A 355 0.34 -28.90 9.27
C THR A 355 0.33 -30.26 9.97
N LEU A 356 0.42 -30.26 11.30
CA LEU A 356 0.37 -31.48 12.10
C LEU A 356 -1.05 -32.08 12.12
N GLU A 357 -2.08 -31.25 12.24
CA GLU A 357 -3.49 -31.66 12.15
C GLU A 357 -3.84 -32.22 10.77
N TYR A 358 -3.33 -31.61 9.69
CA TYR A 358 -3.44 -32.14 8.34
C TYR A 358 -2.82 -33.54 8.23
N LYS A 359 -1.64 -33.77 8.83
CA LYS A 359 -1.04 -35.12 8.86
C LYS A 359 -1.88 -36.13 9.64
N MET A 360 -2.70 -35.69 10.61
CA MET A 360 -3.56 -36.56 11.42
C MET A 360 -4.90 -36.84 10.75
N SER A 361 -5.30 -35.97 9.83
CA SER A 361 -6.56 -36.03 9.13
C SER A 361 -6.42 -36.81 7.82
N TRP A 362 -7.25 -37.84 7.64
CA TRP A 362 -7.32 -38.58 6.37
C TRP A 362 -7.93 -37.74 5.23
N PHE A 363 -8.63 -36.63 5.54
CA PHE A 363 -9.43 -35.85 4.57
C PHE A 363 -9.07 -34.36 4.52
N GLY A 364 -7.94 -33.95 5.08
CA GLY A 364 -7.52 -32.54 5.05
C GLY A 364 -6.97 -32.11 3.69
N SER A 365 -6.96 -30.80 3.43
CA SER A 365 -6.13 -30.18 2.38
C SER A 365 -4.85 -29.63 3.02
N LYS A 366 -3.71 -29.76 2.33
CA LYS A 366 -2.41 -29.31 2.86
C LYS A 366 -2.47 -27.79 3.12
N PRO A 367 -2.12 -27.31 4.33
CA PRO A 367 -2.16 -25.88 4.62
C PRO A 367 -1.22 -25.12 3.69
N SER A 368 -1.71 -24.01 3.12
CA SER A 368 -0.92 -23.15 2.23
C SER A 368 0.00 -22.25 3.05
N PRO A 369 1.30 -22.14 2.72
CA PRO A 369 2.20 -21.21 3.40
C PRO A 369 1.74 -19.77 3.15
N LYS A 370 1.27 -19.10 4.21
CA LYS A 370 0.91 -17.69 4.18
C LYS A 370 2.19 -16.85 4.10
N GLY A 371 2.64 -16.54 2.89
CA GLY A 371 3.41 -15.35 2.50
C GLY A 371 4.77 -15.02 3.14
N ILE A 372 5.23 -15.69 4.21
CA ILE A 372 6.41 -15.23 4.98
C ILE A 372 7.61 -16.17 4.84
N ILE A 373 7.41 -17.44 4.48
CA ILE A 373 8.51 -18.40 4.36
C ILE A 373 9.09 -18.36 2.95
N ARG A 374 9.85 -17.32 2.64
CA ARG A 374 10.86 -17.36 1.58
C ARG A 374 12.21 -17.54 2.26
N PRO A 375 12.82 -18.74 2.25
CA PRO A 375 14.18 -18.90 2.73
C PRO A 375 15.08 -18.05 1.85
N SER A 376 15.78 -17.08 2.44
CA SER A 376 16.87 -16.35 1.78
C SER A 376 18.04 -17.30 1.55
N ILE A 377 17.90 -18.20 0.56
CA ILE A 377 19.01 -18.95 -0.03
C ILE A 377 19.29 -18.33 -1.38
N SER A 378 20.18 -17.33 -1.36
CA SER A 378 21.00 -17.01 -2.52
C SER A 378 21.89 -18.23 -2.79
N GLY A 379 21.45 -19.10 -3.68
CA GLY A 379 22.19 -20.29 -4.10
C GLY A 379 21.49 -20.93 -5.28
N ALA A 380 22.17 -20.96 -6.43
CA ALA A 380 21.62 -21.37 -7.72
C ALA A 380 20.96 -22.77 -7.69
N SER A 381 19.82 -22.87 -8.38
CA SER A 381 19.11 -24.12 -8.65
C SER A 381 19.99 -25.07 -9.48
N THR A 382 20.58 -26.09 -8.84
CA THR A 382 21.08 -27.27 -9.55
C THR A 382 19.93 -28.23 -9.82
N HIS A 383 19.62 -28.36 -11.11
CA HIS A 383 18.76 -29.38 -11.70
C HIS A 383 19.30 -30.78 -11.36
N TRP A 384 18.45 -31.68 -10.87
CA TRP A 384 18.76 -33.11 -10.76
C TRP A 384 17.74 -33.89 -11.59
N SER A 385 18.29 -34.81 -12.39
CA SER A 385 17.64 -35.69 -13.36
C SER A 385 16.76 -36.77 -12.75
#